data_AF-A0A1G2EHU8-F1
#
_entry.id   AF-A0A1G2EHU8-F1
#
_cell.length_a   1.000
_cell.length_b   1.000
_cell.length_c   1.000
_cell.angle_alpha   90.00
_cell.angle_beta   90.00
_cell.angle_gamma   90.00
#
_symmetry.space_group_name_H-M   'P 1'
#
loop_
_entity.id
_entity.type
_entity.pdbx_description
1 polymer ?
#
loop_
_entity_poly.entity_id
_entity_poly.type
_entity_poly.pdbx_seq_one_letter_code
_entity_poly.pdbx_strand_id
1 'polypeptide(L)'
;MDFLKEIFFGAKKVPAVVVIGDGRFSAAKIMRRIISGSDVKIFESDLSGKNKLNEAMLLLRNSRLPVLAATHFGEIAQDEIICKGEKSSSARNLAGSLPKESFLIFNFDDESARELKNKISGKVLSFGLGEGADFRASDINVDAKGTNFKIINDGKTIPFWLDGLFGKEQIYSALAAICVGKIIGLNLVEMSQSLKS
;
A
#
# COMPACT_ATOMS: atom_id res chain seq x y z
N MET A 1 5.23 4.55 -22.66
CA MET A 1 3.98 4.59 -23.44
C MET A 1 3.50 3.20 -23.91
N ASP A 2 4.37 2.18 -24.03
CA ASP A 2 3.96 0.85 -24.53
C ASP A 2 3.25 -0.06 -23.51
N PHE A 3 3.53 0.07 -22.21
CA PHE A 3 3.00 -0.85 -21.20
C PHE A 3 1.49 -0.69 -20.94
N LEU A 4 0.97 0.54 -21.03
CA LEU A 4 -0.47 0.78 -20.95
C LEU A 4 -1.20 0.08 -22.11
N LYS A 5 -0.60 0.06 -23.32
CA LYS A 5 -1.19 -0.64 -24.47
C LYS A 5 -1.30 -2.14 -24.23
N GLU A 6 -0.34 -2.77 -23.56
CA GLU A 6 -0.43 -4.20 -23.20
C GLU A 6 -1.62 -4.49 -22.26
N ILE A 7 -1.90 -3.60 -21.30
CA ILE A 7 -3.06 -3.71 -20.40
C ILE A 7 -4.37 -3.48 -21.16
N PHE A 8 -4.39 -2.57 -22.13
CA PHE A 8 -5.60 -2.25 -22.91
C PHE A 8 -5.91 -3.23 -24.04
N PHE A 9 -4.91 -3.90 -24.61
CA PHE A 9 -5.07 -4.76 -25.80
C PHE A 9 -4.80 -6.26 -25.55
N GLY A 10 -4.29 -6.64 -24.38
CA GLY A 10 -4.09 -8.04 -24.02
C GLY A 10 -5.38 -8.72 -23.51
N ALA A 11 -5.70 -9.91 -24.01
CA ALA A 11 -6.86 -10.69 -23.57
C ALA A 11 -6.83 -11.14 -22.09
N LYS A 12 -5.67 -10.97 -21.40
CA LYS A 12 -5.46 -11.43 -20.02
C LYS A 12 -5.26 -10.24 -19.08
N LYS A 13 -6.24 -10.00 -18.21
CA LYS A 13 -6.16 -8.99 -17.14
C LYS A 13 -4.97 -9.27 -16.21
N VAL A 14 -4.17 -8.25 -15.91
CA VAL A 14 -2.95 -8.36 -15.09
C VAL A 14 -3.25 -7.97 -13.63
N PRO A 15 -2.75 -8.69 -12.61
CA PRO A 15 -2.87 -8.27 -11.20
C PRO A 15 -2.15 -6.95 -10.98
N ALA A 16 -2.81 -5.96 -10.36
CA ALA A 16 -2.28 -4.60 -10.27
C ALA A 16 -2.50 -4.01 -8.88
N VAL A 17 -1.42 -3.46 -8.34
CA VAL A 17 -1.39 -2.67 -7.11
C VAL A 17 -1.10 -1.22 -7.49
N VAL A 18 -1.99 -0.31 -7.12
CA VAL A 18 -1.70 1.13 -7.18
C VAL A 18 -1.42 1.61 -5.77
N VAL A 19 -0.25 2.22 -5.57
CA VAL A 19 0.20 2.74 -4.28
C VAL A 19 0.09 4.26 -4.29
N ILE A 20 -0.61 4.81 -3.29
CA ILE A 20 -0.83 6.25 -3.11
C ILE A 20 -0.37 6.72 -1.72
N GLY A 21 -0.29 8.03 -1.56
CA GLY A 21 0.23 8.68 -0.35
C GLY A 21 1.73 8.98 -0.46
N ASP A 22 2.28 9.58 0.59
CA ASP A 22 3.65 10.11 0.59
C ASP A 22 4.69 8.99 0.77
N GLY A 23 4.31 7.86 1.38
CA GLY A 23 5.13 6.64 1.48
C GLY A 23 5.17 5.79 0.21
N ARG A 24 4.46 6.17 -0.87
CA ARG A 24 4.23 5.32 -2.05
C ARG A 24 5.49 4.71 -2.67
N PHE A 25 6.57 5.49 -2.78
CA PHE A 25 7.81 5.01 -3.40
C PHE A 25 8.54 3.98 -2.53
N SER A 26 8.60 4.21 -1.21
CA SER A 26 9.23 3.24 -0.31
C SER A 26 8.40 1.97 -0.23
N ALA A 27 7.09 2.10 -0.05
CA ALA A 27 6.17 0.96 -0.05
C ALA A 27 6.27 0.15 -1.34
N ALA A 28 6.28 0.79 -2.50
CA ALA A 28 6.41 0.09 -3.79
C ALA A 28 7.78 -0.58 -3.97
N LYS A 29 8.87 0.04 -3.50
CA LYS A 29 10.21 -0.60 -3.49
C LYS A 29 10.20 -1.87 -2.64
N ILE A 30 9.64 -1.81 -1.44
CA ILE A 30 9.54 -2.96 -0.53
C ILE A 30 8.61 -4.04 -1.12
N MET A 31 7.47 -3.65 -1.69
CA MET A 31 6.55 -4.57 -2.37
C MET A 31 7.27 -5.36 -3.47
N ARG A 32 7.99 -4.66 -4.38
CA ARG A 32 8.73 -5.32 -5.48
C ARG A 32 9.74 -6.36 -4.98
N ARG A 33 10.31 -6.13 -3.81
CA ARG A 33 11.23 -7.06 -3.16
C ARG A 33 10.50 -8.29 -2.62
N ILE A 34 9.42 -8.09 -1.87
CA ILE A 34 8.61 -9.18 -1.30
C ILE A 34 7.98 -10.05 -2.40
N ILE A 35 7.44 -9.43 -3.44
CA ILE A 35 6.64 -10.12 -4.47
C ILE A 35 7.42 -10.35 -5.79
N SER A 36 8.75 -10.34 -5.74
CA SER A 36 9.65 -10.43 -6.91
C SER A 36 9.40 -11.61 -7.85
N GLY A 37 8.86 -12.73 -7.33
CA GLY A 37 8.48 -13.91 -8.13
C GLY A 37 7.03 -13.92 -8.64
N SER A 38 6.24 -12.87 -8.40
CA SER A 38 4.83 -12.79 -8.79
C SER A 38 4.64 -12.05 -10.12
N ASP A 39 3.48 -12.24 -10.77
CA ASP A 39 3.09 -11.49 -11.97
C ASP A 39 2.41 -10.14 -11.65
N VAL A 40 2.37 -9.76 -10.36
CA VAL A 40 1.73 -8.54 -9.88
C VAL A 40 2.52 -7.31 -10.31
N LYS A 41 1.81 -6.33 -10.86
CA LYS A 41 2.38 -5.05 -11.28
C LYS A 41 2.10 -3.98 -10.24
N ILE A 42 3.14 -3.24 -9.86
CA ILE A 42 3.06 -2.19 -8.85
C ILE A 42 3.27 -0.83 -9.52
N PHE A 43 2.31 0.07 -9.31
CA PHE A 43 2.30 1.42 -9.85
C PHE A 43 2.18 2.42 -8.72
N GLU A 44 3.01 3.46 -8.74
CA GLU A 44 2.90 4.60 -7.84
C GLU A 44 2.06 5.71 -8.48
N SER A 45 1.19 6.34 -7.69
CA SER A 45 0.47 7.54 -8.12
C SER A 45 0.38 8.54 -6.99
N ASP A 46 0.68 9.80 -7.29
CA ASP A 46 0.42 10.95 -6.40
C ASP A 46 -0.98 11.53 -6.58
N LEU A 47 -1.74 11.00 -7.56
CA LEU A 47 -3.07 11.47 -7.95
C LEU A 47 -3.11 12.96 -8.33
N SER A 48 -1.97 13.56 -8.69
CA SER A 48 -1.90 14.98 -9.04
C SER A 48 -2.56 15.21 -10.41
N GLY A 49 -3.79 15.72 -10.41
CA GLY A 49 -4.55 16.04 -11.61
C GLY A 49 -5.28 14.86 -12.25
N LYS A 50 -6.19 15.19 -13.17
CA LYS A 50 -7.15 14.24 -13.77
C LYS A 50 -6.48 13.09 -14.52
N ASN A 51 -5.35 13.32 -15.20
CA ASN A 51 -4.70 12.27 -16.00
C ASN A 51 -4.18 11.13 -15.12
N LYS A 52 -3.48 11.44 -14.02
CA LYS A 52 -2.94 10.43 -13.10
C LYS A 52 -4.04 9.69 -12.34
N LEU A 53 -5.12 10.40 -11.99
CA LEU A 53 -6.31 9.78 -11.41
C LEU A 53 -6.94 8.78 -12.40
N ASN A 54 -7.18 9.20 -13.65
CA ASN A 54 -7.75 8.35 -14.68
C ASN A 54 -6.87 7.14 -14.98
N GLU A 55 -5.54 7.32 -15.02
CA GLU A 55 -4.60 6.21 -15.19
C GLU A 55 -4.73 5.19 -14.05
N ALA A 56 -4.71 5.63 -12.79
CA ALA A 56 -4.91 4.76 -11.63
C ALA A 56 -6.26 4.03 -11.67
N MET A 57 -7.34 4.73 -12.03
CA MET A 57 -8.67 4.12 -12.22
C MET A 57 -8.64 3.04 -13.30
N LEU A 58 -8.01 3.32 -14.44
CA LEU A 58 -7.93 2.38 -15.56
C LEU A 58 -7.12 1.13 -15.21
N LEU A 59 -5.98 1.30 -14.52
CA LEU A 59 -5.15 0.20 -14.05
C LEU A 59 -5.94 -0.74 -13.12
N LEU A 60 -6.67 -0.18 -12.15
CA LEU A 60 -7.43 -0.98 -11.19
C LEU A 60 -8.67 -1.63 -11.82
N ARG A 61 -9.41 -0.92 -12.68
CA ARG A 61 -10.61 -1.49 -13.35
C ARG A 61 -10.29 -2.63 -14.31
N ASN A 62 -9.11 -2.60 -14.93
CA ASN A 62 -8.66 -3.64 -15.86
C ASN A 62 -7.82 -4.73 -15.17
N SER A 63 -7.70 -4.70 -13.85
CA SER A 63 -7.00 -5.72 -13.10
C SER A 63 -7.88 -6.92 -12.78
N ARG A 64 -7.29 -8.12 -12.74
CA ARG A 64 -7.92 -9.32 -12.15
C ARG A 64 -7.77 -9.39 -10.62
N LEU A 65 -6.91 -8.54 -10.05
CA LEU A 65 -6.70 -8.39 -8.61
C LEU A 65 -6.44 -6.89 -8.35
N PRO A 66 -7.49 -6.06 -8.30
CA PRO A 66 -7.35 -4.63 -8.08
C PRO A 66 -7.01 -4.37 -6.62
N VAL A 67 -5.83 -3.81 -6.36
CA VAL A 67 -5.41 -3.42 -5.01
C VAL A 67 -5.05 -1.95 -4.98
N LEU A 68 -5.76 -1.15 -4.18
CA LEU A 68 -5.37 0.21 -3.84
C LEU A 68 -4.66 0.19 -2.48
N ALA A 69 -3.40 0.58 -2.43
CA ALA A 69 -2.62 0.69 -1.20
C ALA A 69 -2.42 2.17 -0.84
N ALA A 70 -3.09 2.63 0.22
CA ALA A 70 -2.96 3.98 0.76
C ALA A 70 -1.99 3.98 1.95
N THR A 71 -0.88 4.70 1.80
CA THR A 71 0.13 4.88 2.86
C THR A 71 -0.30 5.99 3.84
N HIS A 72 0.57 6.95 4.14
CA HIS A 72 0.24 8.16 4.90
C HIS A 72 0.13 9.36 3.96
N PHE A 73 -0.56 10.42 4.39
CA PHE A 73 -0.72 11.68 3.66
C PHE A 73 -0.12 12.89 4.40
N GLY A 74 0.80 12.64 5.34
CA GLY A 74 1.59 13.64 6.07
C GLY A 74 0.83 14.42 7.16
N GLU A 75 1.57 14.99 8.12
CA GLU A 75 1.10 16.05 9.03
C GLU A 75 1.28 17.42 8.37
N ILE A 76 0.35 18.34 8.60
CA ILE A 76 0.07 19.43 7.67
C ILE A 76 0.82 20.72 8.03
N ALA A 77 1.63 21.24 7.11
CA ALA A 77 1.98 22.67 7.06
C ALA A 77 0.86 23.47 6.33
N GLN A 78 0.67 24.76 6.63
CA GLN A 78 -0.49 25.54 6.10
C GLN A 78 -0.62 25.48 4.57
N ASP A 79 0.49 25.52 3.83
CA ASP A 79 0.49 25.46 2.36
C ASP A 79 0.19 24.05 1.81
N GLU A 80 0.35 23.02 2.65
CA GLU A 80 0.04 21.63 2.30
C GLU A 80 -1.44 21.28 2.56
N ILE A 81 -2.22 22.14 3.22
CA ILE A 81 -3.66 21.90 3.46
C ILE A 81 -4.41 21.73 2.14
N ILE A 82 -4.16 22.63 1.17
CA ILE A 82 -4.84 22.62 -0.13
C ILE A 82 -4.44 21.36 -0.90
N CYS A 83 -3.14 21.08 -1.00
CA CYS A 83 -2.61 19.89 -1.65
C CYS A 83 -3.12 18.60 -1.00
N LYS A 84 -3.18 18.53 0.34
CA LYS A 84 -3.73 17.37 1.07
C LYS A 84 -5.23 17.23 0.82
N GLY A 85 -5.97 18.32 0.76
CA GLY A 85 -7.40 18.33 0.40
C GLY A 85 -7.64 17.76 -1.00
N GLU A 86 -6.83 18.15 -1.98
CA GLU A 86 -6.88 17.64 -3.36
C GLU A 86 -6.46 16.17 -3.47
N LYS A 87 -5.36 15.79 -2.79
CA LYS A 87 -4.91 14.38 -2.70
C LYS A 87 -6.00 13.51 -2.08
N SER A 88 -6.59 13.97 -0.97
CA SER A 88 -7.62 13.23 -0.23
C SER A 88 -8.93 13.13 -1.04
N SER A 89 -9.34 14.18 -1.75
CA SER A 89 -10.52 14.14 -2.60
C SER A 89 -10.33 13.19 -3.79
N SER A 90 -9.16 13.23 -4.44
CA SER A 90 -8.80 12.34 -5.54
C SER A 90 -8.71 10.89 -5.07
N ALA A 91 -8.12 10.63 -3.91
CA ALA A 91 -8.07 9.31 -3.30
C ALA A 91 -9.46 8.75 -2.98
N ARG A 92 -10.36 9.59 -2.41
CA ARG A 92 -11.76 9.20 -2.15
C ARG A 92 -12.52 8.91 -3.44
N ASN A 93 -12.29 9.68 -4.51
CA ASN A 93 -12.89 9.44 -5.82
C ASN A 93 -12.39 8.11 -6.41
N LEU A 94 -11.07 7.90 -6.40
CA LEU A 94 -10.47 6.64 -6.84
C LEU A 94 -11.07 5.45 -6.09
N ALA A 95 -11.08 5.51 -4.75
CA ALA A 95 -11.63 4.46 -3.89
C ALA A 95 -13.11 4.17 -4.18
N GLY A 96 -13.92 5.21 -4.40
CA GLY A 96 -15.34 5.09 -4.75
C GLY A 96 -15.60 4.53 -6.15
N SER A 97 -14.60 4.53 -7.03
CA SER A 97 -14.71 4.02 -8.40
C SER A 97 -14.24 2.57 -8.58
N LEU A 98 -13.72 1.95 -7.52
CA LEU A 98 -13.14 0.62 -7.61
C LEU A 98 -14.19 -0.48 -7.83
N PRO A 99 -13.84 -1.57 -8.55
CA PRO A 99 -14.70 -2.75 -8.68
C PRO A 99 -15.05 -3.37 -7.32
N LYS A 100 -16.14 -4.15 -7.24
CA LYS A 100 -16.56 -4.81 -5.99
C LYS A 100 -15.53 -5.82 -5.48
N GLU A 101 -14.80 -6.47 -6.39
CA GLU A 101 -13.80 -7.49 -6.07
C GLU A 101 -12.42 -6.89 -5.74
N SER A 102 -12.34 -5.56 -5.57
CA SER A 102 -11.11 -4.86 -5.22
C SER A 102 -10.74 -4.99 -3.75
N PHE A 103 -9.48 -4.67 -3.46
CA PHE A 103 -8.93 -4.56 -2.12
C PHE A 103 -8.46 -3.13 -1.86
N LEU A 104 -8.78 -2.61 -0.68
CA LEU A 104 -8.15 -1.44 -0.10
C LEU A 104 -7.20 -1.89 1.02
N ILE A 105 -5.93 -1.54 0.89
CA ILE A 105 -4.96 -1.57 1.98
C ILE A 105 -4.80 -0.13 2.46
N PHE A 106 -4.93 0.15 3.75
CA PHE A 106 -4.80 1.51 4.27
C PHE A 106 -4.08 1.59 5.61
N ASN A 107 -3.39 2.70 5.85
CA ASN A 107 -2.81 3.01 7.15
C ASN A 107 -3.91 3.38 8.16
N PHE A 108 -4.08 2.56 9.19
CA PHE A 108 -5.05 2.75 10.28
C PHE A 108 -4.76 4.02 11.09
N ASP A 109 -3.49 4.39 11.21
CA ASP A 109 -3.04 5.53 12.01
C ASP A 109 -3.16 6.86 11.26
N ASP A 110 -3.43 6.83 9.95
CA ASP A 110 -3.70 8.01 9.13
C ASP A 110 -5.20 8.16 8.90
N GLU A 111 -5.80 9.22 9.43
CA GLU A 111 -7.24 9.46 9.33
C GLU A 111 -7.72 9.59 7.88
N SER A 112 -6.94 10.27 7.02
CA SER A 112 -7.29 10.47 5.61
C SER A 112 -7.28 9.14 4.84
N ALA A 113 -6.33 8.25 5.14
CA ALA A 113 -6.30 6.91 4.59
C ALA A 113 -7.46 6.04 5.15
N ARG A 114 -7.74 6.14 6.45
CA ARG A 114 -8.80 5.39 7.12
C ARG A 114 -10.20 5.73 6.62
N GLU A 115 -10.45 6.97 6.23
CA GLU A 115 -11.73 7.38 5.63
C GLU A 115 -12.04 6.69 4.29
N LEU A 116 -11.01 6.25 3.54
CA LEU A 116 -11.19 5.62 2.23
C LEU A 116 -12.02 4.34 2.31
N LYS A 117 -11.99 3.65 3.45
CA LYS A 117 -12.78 2.42 3.68
C LYS A 117 -14.29 2.67 3.54
N ASN A 118 -14.75 3.90 3.76
CA ASN A 118 -16.16 4.27 3.66
C ASN A 118 -16.60 4.53 2.20
N LYS A 119 -15.66 4.49 1.24
CA LYS A 119 -15.94 4.74 -0.19
C LYS A 119 -15.91 3.46 -1.01
N ILE A 120 -15.17 2.45 -0.59
CA ILE A 120 -15.03 1.20 -1.32
C ILE A 120 -16.13 0.19 -0.93
N SER A 121 -16.56 -0.65 -1.88
CA SER A 121 -17.48 -1.79 -1.62
C SER A 121 -16.76 -3.15 -1.56
N GLY A 122 -15.44 -3.13 -1.67
CA GLY A 122 -14.58 -4.31 -1.72
C GLY A 122 -14.03 -4.69 -0.34
N LYS A 123 -12.99 -5.52 -0.36
CA LYS A 123 -12.33 -5.99 0.87
C LYS A 123 -11.38 -4.93 1.40
N VAL A 124 -11.25 -4.84 2.71
CA VAL A 124 -10.38 -3.87 3.37
C VAL A 124 -9.39 -4.61 4.28
N LEU A 125 -8.13 -4.17 4.23
CA LEU A 125 -7.07 -4.58 5.15
C LEU A 125 -6.41 -3.32 5.69
N SER A 126 -6.25 -3.24 7.00
CA SER A 126 -5.63 -2.12 7.68
C SER A 126 -4.25 -2.50 8.21
N PHE A 127 -3.34 -1.53 8.24
CA PHE A 127 -2.04 -1.69 8.87
C PHE A 127 -1.70 -0.48 9.72
N GLY A 128 -0.82 -0.63 10.70
CA GLY A 128 -0.38 0.49 11.54
C GLY A 128 0.38 0.05 12.77
N LEU A 129 0.57 0.98 13.69
CA LEU A 129 1.07 0.77 15.04
C LEU A 129 -0.10 0.69 16.04
N GLY A 130 -1.23 1.33 15.72
CA GLY A 130 -2.44 1.34 16.53
C GLY A 130 -3.07 -0.03 16.72
N GLU A 131 -3.75 -0.22 17.85
CA GLU A 131 -4.31 -1.52 18.24
C GLU A 131 -5.43 -2.03 17.33
N GLY A 132 -6.08 -1.13 16.59
CA GLY A 132 -7.16 -1.47 15.66
C GLY A 132 -6.71 -1.88 14.27
N ALA A 133 -5.39 -1.95 14.00
CA ALA A 133 -4.87 -2.38 12.72
C ALA A 133 -4.86 -3.91 12.57
N ASP A 134 -5.28 -4.42 11.42
CA ASP A 134 -5.25 -5.87 11.12
C ASP A 134 -3.80 -6.40 11.07
N PHE A 135 -2.88 -5.58 10.54
CA PHE A 135 -1.44 -5.81 10.54
C PHE A 135 -0.76 -4.75 11.40
N ARG A 136 -0.49 -5.10 12.66
CA ARG A 136 0.07 -4.18 13.65
C ARG A 136 1.56 -4.40 13.83
N ALA A 137 2.37 -3.34 13.74
CA ALA A 137 3.75 -3.37 14.20
C ALA A 137 3.82 -3.02 15.70
N SER A 138 4.68 -3.74 16.41
CA SER A 138 4.92 -3.63 17.87
C SER A 138 6.39 -3.91 18.17
N ASP A 139 6.83 -3.66 19.41
CA ASP A 139 8.19 -3.91 19.87
C ASP A 139 9.26 -3.34 18.93
N ILE A 140 9.10 -2.07 18.55
CA ILE A 140 9.98 -1.38 17.60
C ILE A 140 11.31 -1.08 18.28
N ASN A 141 12.40 -1.56 17.71
CA ASN A 141 13.76 -1.25 18.13
C ASN A 141 14.59 -0.81 16.93
N VAL A 142 15.31 0.29 17.10
CA VAL A 142 16.19 0.86 16.07
C VAL A 142 17.63 0.74 16.55
N ASP A 143 18.50 0.20 15.71
CA ASP A 143 19.94 0.09 15.99
C ASP A 143 20.77 0.56 14.78
N ALA A 144 22.09 0.39 14.82
CA ALA A 144 22.98 0.82 13.74
C ALA A 144 22.75 0.08 12.40
N LYS A 145 22.12 -1.10 12.40
CA LYS A 145 21.86 -1.91 11.21
C LYS A 145 20.53 -1.55 10.56
N GLY A 146 19.55 -1.08 11.32
CA GLY A 146 18.25 -0.71 10.79
C GLY A 146 17.15 -0.73 11.85
N THR A 147 15.94 -1.04 11.40
CA THR A 147 14.76 -1.12 12.26
C THR A 147 14.29 -2.55 12.37
N ASN A 148 14.08 -3.04 13.59
CA ASN A 148 13.43 -4.31 13.85
C ASN A 148 12.12 -4.10 14.62
N PHE A 149 11.13 -4.94 14.35
CA PHE A 149 9.81 -4.89 14.99
C PHE A 149 9.13 -6.24 14.86
N LYS A 150 8.02 -6.42 15.57
CA LYS A 150 7.14 -7.59 15.45
C LYS A 150 5.84 -7.20 14.77
N ILE A 151 5.40 -8.03 13.83
CA ILE A 151 4.06 -7.94 13.25
C ILE A 151 3.13 -8.86 13.99
N ILE A 152 2.01 -8.30 14.41
CA ILE A 152 0.87 -9.01 14.98
C ILE A 152 -0.24 -9.04 13.92
N ASN A 153 -0.68 -10.23 13.54
CA ASN A 153 -1.83 -10.46 12.66
C ASN A 153 -2.53 -11.76 13.07
N ASP A 154 -3.82 -11.70 13.37
CA ASP A 154 -4.65 -12.87 13.72
C ASP A 154 -4.03 -13.73 14.85
N GLY A 155 -3.58 -13.08 15.93
CA GLY A 155 -2.94 -13.71 17.08
C GLY A 155 -1.52 -14.25 16.84
N LYS A 156 -1.00 -14.17 15.61
CA LYS A 156 0.36 -14.58 15.27
C LYS A 156 1.31 -13.40 15.39
N THR A 157 2.49 -13.65 15.96
CA THR A 157 3.55 -12.65 16.11
C THR A 157 4.80 -13.11 15.38
N ILE A 158 5.25 -12.33 14.39
CA ILE A 158 6.42 -12.65 13.55
C ILE A 158 7.41 -11.48 13.59
N PRO A 159 8.71 -11.72 13.84
CA PRO A 159 9.70 -10.65 13.81
C PRO A 159 10.09 -10.27 12.38
N PHE A 160 10.35 -8.98 12.16
CA PHE A 160 10.76 -8.38 10.90
C PHE A 160 11.98 -7.49 11.11
N TRP A 161 12.86 -7.46 10.11
CA TRP A 161 14.04 -6.60 10.06
C TRP A 161 14.03 -5.80 8.76
N LEU A 162 14.23 -4.50 8.87
CA LEU A 162 14.41 -3.59 7.75
C LEU A 162 15.84 -3.06 7.78
N ASP A 163 16.72 -3.73 7.04
CA ASP A 163 18.14 -3.37 6.99
C ASP A 163 18.34 -2.04 6.26
N GLY A 164 19.09 -1.13 6.89
CA GLY A 164 19.39 0.21 6.36
C GLY A 164 18.18 1.15 6.25
N LEU A 165 17.01 0.78 6.79
CA LEU A 165 15.81 1.59 6.77
C LEU A 165 15.43 2.04 8.18
N PHE A 166 15.12 3.33 8.32
CA PHE A 166 14.94 3.99 9.61
C PHE A 166 13.64 4.81 9.64
N GLY A 167 13.03 4.85 10.82
CA GLY A 167 11.86 5.68 11.09
C GLY A 167 10.52 4.99 10.84
N LYS A 168 9.48 5.53 11.49
CA LYS A 168 8.10 4.99 11.47
C LYS A 168 7.54 4.81 10.05
N GLU A 169 7.91 5.69 9.12
CA GLU A 169 7.42 5.64 7.74
C GLU A 169 7.91 4.42 6.95
N GLN A 170 9.08 3.88 7.30
CA GLN A 170 9.58 2.65 6.69
C GLN A 170 8.83 1.43 7.23
N ILE A 171 8.42 1.45 8.49
CA ILE A 171 7.58 0.42 9.09
C ILE A 171 6.21 0.41 8.39
N TYR A 172 5.56 1.57 8.22
CA TYR A 172 4.30 1.66 7.47
C TYR A 172 4.43 1.16 6.04
N SER A 173 5.53 1.51 5.37
CA SER A 173 5.82 1.06 4.00
C SER A 173 6.00 -0.46 3.94
N ALA A 174 6.67 -1.05 4.92
CA ALA A 174 6.83 -2.49 5.05
C ALA A 174 5.49 -3.19 5.32
N LEU A 175 4.68 -2.67 6.25
CA LEU A 175 3.37 -3.22 6.55
C LEU A 175 2.43 -3.18 5.34
N ALA A 176 2.41 -2.08 4.58
CA ALA A 176 1.65 -1.98 3.34
C ALA A 176 2.07 -3.07 2.34
N ALA A 177 3.38 -3.33 2.21
CA ALA A 177 3.91 -4.37 1.34
C ALA A 177 3.52 -5.78 1.80
N ILE A 178 3.48 -6.00 3.11
CA ILE A 178 3.11 -7.28 3.72
C ILE A 178 1.61 -7.56 3.54
N CYS A 179 0.76 -6.53 3.63
CA CYS A 179 -0.65 -6.66 3.28
C CYS A 179 -0.84 -7.10 1.82
N VAL A 180 -0.06 -6.55 0.87
CA VAL A 180 -0.08 -7.00 -0.54
C VAL A 180 0.36 -8.46 -0.65
N GLY A 181 1.47 -8.82 -0.01
CA GLY A 181 1.96 -10.20 0.01
C GLY A 181 0.93 -11.18 0.56
N LYS A 182 0.20 -10.79 1.63
CA LYS A 182 -0.89 -11.58 2.19
C LYS A 182 -2.04 -11.79 1.19
N ILE A 183 -2.46 -10.74 0.48
CA ILE A 183 -3.55 -10.81 -0.51
C ILE A 183 -3.22 -11.83 -1.62
N ILE A 184 -1.96 -11.93 -2.02
CA ILE A 184 -1.51 -12.87 -3.05
C ILE A 184 -1.11 -14.25 -2.50
N GLY A 185 -1.27 -14.47 -1.19
CA GLY A 185 -1.09 -15.78 -0.55
C GLY A 185 0.31 -16.08 -0.01
N LEU A 186 1.20 -15.10 0.10
CA LEU A 186 2.53 -15.32 0.70
C LEU A 186 2.44 -15.50 2.22
N ASN A 187 3.36 -16.30 2.77
CA ASN A 187 3.48 -16.48 4.21
C ASN A 187 4.30 -15.33 4.84
N LEU A 188 3.90 -14.87 6.04
CA LEU A 188 4.62 -13.87 6.83
C LEU A 188 6.09 -14.24 7.09
N VAL A 189 6.40 -15.52 7.25
CA VAL A 189 7.79 -15.97 7.45
C VAL A 189 8.63 -15.73 6.19
N GLU A 190 8.11 -16.06 5.00
CA GLU A 190 8.79 -15.84 3.72
C GLU A 190 8.99 -14.34 3.46
N MET A 191 7.96 -13.54 3.74
CA MET A 191 8.05 -12.09 3.61
C MET A 191 9.11 -11.50 4.56
N SER A 192 9.17 -11.96 5.81
CA SER A 192 10.20 -11.54 6.77
C SER A 192 11.61 -11.87 6.28
N GLN A 193 11.82 -13.08 5.76
CA GLN A 193 13.10 -13.48 5.19
C GLN A 193 13.48 -12.63 3.97
N SER A 194 12.52 -12.29 3.12
CA SER A 194 12.77 -11.50 1.92
C SER A 194 13.32 -10.11 2.21
N LEU A 195 13.07 -9.54 3.40
CA LEU A 195 13.45 -8.18 3.78
C LEU A 195 14.79 -8.06 4.51
N LYS A 196 15.39 -9.19 4.90
CA LYS A 196 16.62 -9.28 5.71
C LYS A 196 17.93 -9.29 4.89
N SER A 197 17.88 -8.86 3.62
CA SER A 197 18.98 -9.05 2.63
C SER A 197 19.42 -7.83 1.83
#